data_AF-A0A971A285-F1
#
_entry.id   AF-A0A971A285-F1
#
_cell.length_a   1.000
_cell.length_b   1.000
_cell.length_c   1.000
_cell.angle_alpha   90.00
_cell.angle_beta   90.00
_cell.angle_gamma   90.00
#
_symmetry.space_group_name_H-M   'P 1'
#
loop_
_entity.id
_entity.type
_entity.pdbx_description
1 polymer ?
#
loop_
_entity_poly.entity_id
_entity_poly.type
_entity_poly.pdbx_seq_one_letter_code
_entity_poly.pdbx_strand_id
1 'polypeptide(L)'
;MGAGRSRALWVLPLVVSGLWAAAAAGQGRPVRPGDEMQVVINEFMASNRSTVQSPDRRYSDWIELYNPSNTSIDLAGMYLSDDSLNPTKWQFPVDSPSSTTIAPGGYLLIWADGGIAAAGLHASFQLGADGEEIVLVASDGTTVVDSLVFGPQRPDISYGRYPDRGDEWRFMAVPTPGAANVSVYEGLTETPRISRTGGLFTEPLTITLTTETPDATIYYTTDGSVPYSEARQRPGGNIYSGPIQITNTTTVRAVAWRPGWRQSEVSSERYIFISRDLRGFSSNLPLIVLDQSENQITAARSSEAYLALVDRDSDGRARLSGPATVHSRVMASVRGSSSQQFPKAMFGVHLVDDDGRNRKEPLLGMPAEHNWVLYAPYSDKSLMRNTVAYGMSNDIGRYAPRTRFVELFLHSGVGPLSYSHYHGVYVLVERIKWAEGRVEIAKLEPADDSEPEITGGYIIKKDRLGPGEQGLRTSRGAHLAYVRPSERDITAIQRQWLIGYLNRFESALFGGGFTDPHAGYVAFIDPESFVDLHLITELCKEIDGYRLSTFMHKDRDGKLTMGPLWDFNLSLGNADYLDGWDPQGWYYPLISQSDYLHGWYTRL
;
A
#
# COMPACT_ATOMS: atom_id res chain seq x y z
N MET A 1 -0.85 30.58 -39.63
CA MET A 1 0.31 29.85 -40.20
C MET A 1 1.32 29.67 -39.08
N GLY A 2 1.76 28.43 -38.84
CA GLY A 2 2.67 28.09 -37.74
C GLY A 2 2.30 26.72 -37.16
N ALA A 3 2.65 25.65 -37.89
CA ALA A 3 2.38 24.28 -37.51
C ALA A 3 3.46 23.76 -36.53
N GLY A 4 3.05 23.41 -35.30
CA GLY A 4 3.88 22.65 -34.36
C GLY A 4 3.59 21.17 -34.50
N ARG A 5 4.55 20.40 -35.04
CA ARG A 5 4.46 18.94 -35.18
C ARG A 5 4.86 18.26 -33.86
N SER A 6 3.93 17.49 -33.30
CA SER A 6 4.16 16.48 -32.27
C SER A 6 5.04 15.34 -32.83
N ARG A 7 6.06 14.93 -32.08
CA ARG A 7 6.84 13.70 -32.35
C ARG A 7 6.43 12.65 -31.32
N ALA A 8 5.69 11.64 -31.77
CA ALA A 8 5.50 10.38 -31.05
C ALA A 8 6.77 9.52 -31.19
N LEU A 9 7.34 9.09 -30.06
CA LEU A 9 8.39 8.09 -30.01
C LEU A 9 7.73 6.71 -30.11
N TRP A 10 8.00 5.98 -31.20
CA TRP A 10 7.72 4.55 -31.32
C TRP A 10 9.00 3.79 -30.93
N VAL A 11 8.92 2.98 -29.88
CA VAL A 11 9.97 2.01 -29.53
C VAL A 11 9.69 0.73 -30.31
N LEU A 12 10.58 0.39 -31.25
CA LEU A 12 10.61 -0.89 -31.97
C LEU A 12 11.42 -1.90 -31.15
N PRO A 13 10.96 -3.14 -30.92
CA PRO A 13 11.80 -4.19 -30.38
C PRO A 13 12.69 -4.74 -31.51
N LEU A 14 14.00 -4.74 -31.30
CA LEU A 14 14.96 -5.42 -32.17
C LEU A 14 14.82 -6.94 -31.95
N VAL A 15 14.19 -7.62 -32.90
CA VAL A 15 14.22 -9.08 -33.00
C VAL A 15 15.48 -9.46 -33.77
N VAL A 16 16.52 -9.92 -33.06
CA VAL A 16 17.63 -10.62 -33.70
C VAL A 16 17.22 -12.08 -33.83
N SER A 17 16.86 -12.46 -35.05
CA SER A 17 16.60 -13.84 -35.46
C SER A 17 17.91 -14.52 -35.85
N GLY A 18 18.24 -15.62 -35.17
CA GLY A 18 19.32 -16.53 -35.54
C GLY A 18 18.78 -17.94 -35.71
N LEU A 19 18.49 -18.31 -36.97
CA LEU A 19 18.16 -19.67 -37.41
C LEU A 19 19.42 -20.52 -37.48
N TRP A 20 19.45 -21.70 -36.86
CA TRP A 20 20.01 -22.93 -37.44
C TRP A 20 19.23 -24.15 -36.89
N ALA A 21 18.76 -24.99 -37.79
CA ALA A 21 18.04 -26.22 -37.49
C ALA A 21 18.88 -27.47 -37.85
N ALA A 22 18.68 -28.50 -37.02
CA ALA A 22 18.77 -29.94 -37.26
C ALA A 22 20.13 -30.69 -37.25
N ALA A 23 20.21 -31.54 -36.22
CA ALA A 23 20.64 -32.95 -36.18
C ALA A 23 22.12 -33.32 -36.35
N ALA A 24 22.73 -33.71 -35.22
CA ALA A 24 23.64 -34.85 -35.16
C ALA A 24 23.45 -35.56 -33.80
N ALA A 25 23.07 -36.84 -33.87
CA ALA A 25 23.03 -37.74 -32.73
C ALA A 25 24.44 -38.20 -32.35
N GLY A 26 24.68 -38.32 -31.04
CA GLY A 26 25.79 -39.07 -30.45
C GLY A 26 27.15 -38.40 -30.54
N GLN A 27 27.68 -38.02 -29.36
CA GLN A 27 29.08 -37.89 -28.92
C GLN A 27 29.14 -36.74 -27.89
N GLY A 28 29.85 -36.98 -26.78
CA GLY A 28 29.81 -36.19 -25.56
C GLY A 28 30.00 -34.67 -25.75
N ARG A 29 29.19 -33.90 -25.02
CA ARG A 29 29.21 -32.44 -25.01
C ARG A 29 30.57 -31.95 -24.48
N PRO A 30 31.27 -31.03 -25.16
CA PRO A 30 32.51 -30.46 -24.65
C PRO A 30 32.19 -29.57 -23.44
N VAL A 31 32.90 -29.83 -22.34
CA VAL A 31 32.76 -29.12 -21.06
C VAL A 31 33.22 -27.67 -21.24
N ARG A 32 32.37 -26.70 -20.84
CA ARG A 32 32.70 -25.27 -20.84
C ARG A 32 33.21 -24.88 -19.43
N PRO A 33 34.13 -23.90 -19.30
CA PRO A 33 34.43 -23.31 -18.00
C PRO A 33 33.13 -22.77 -17.38
N GLY A 34 32.71 -23.32 -16.23
CA GLY A 34 31.40 -23.10 -15.61
C GLY A 34 30.57 -24.38 -15.34
N ASP A 35 30.89 -25.51 -15.97
CA ASP A 35 30.21 -26.80 -15.73
C ASP A 35 30.47 -27.41 -14.33
N GLU A 36 31.30 -26.76 -13.49
CA GLU A 36 31.60 -27.18 -12.11
C GLU A 36 30.69 -26.54 -11.04
N MET A 37 29.84 -25.55 -11.37
CA MET A 37 28.78 -25.07 -10.47
C MET A 37 27.42 -25.52 -11.00
N GLN A 38 26.94 -26.66 -10.50
CA GLN A 38 25.69 -27.28 -10.96
C GLN A 38 24.43 -26.72 -10.28
N VAL A 39 24.55 -25.71 -9.40
CA VAL A 39 23.40 -25.16 -8.68
C VAL A 39 22.51 -24.37 -9.63
N VAL A 40 21.20 -24.60 -9.53
CA VAL A 40 20.19 -23.95 -10.37
C VAL A 40 19.16 -23.23 -9.52
N ILE A 41 18.54 -22.19 -10.09
CA ILE A 41 17.32 -21.61 -9.54
C ILE A 41 16.20 -22.62 -9.81
N ASN A 42 15.51 -23.07 -8.76
CA ASN A 42 14.58 -24.21 -8.84
C ASN A 42 13.11 -23.82 -8.70
N GLU A 43 12.80 -22.95 -7.74
CA GLU A 43 11.44 -22.49 -7.47
C GLU A 43 11.50 -21.10 -6.85
N PHE A 44 10.49 -20.26 -7.07
CA PHE A 44 10.36 -18.99 -6.36
C PHE A 44 8.89 -18.61 -6.19
N MET A 45 8.63 -17.66 -5.29
CA MET A 45 7.33 -17.01 -5.13
C MET A 45 7.52 -15.52 -4.91
N ALA A 46 7.08 -14.71 -5.89
CA ALA A 46 7.17 -13.24 -5.87
C ALA A 46 5.94 -12.54 -5.26
N SER A 47 5.00 -13.30 -4.71
CA SER A 47 3.85 -12.75 -3.98
C SER A 47 3.35 -13.74 -2.95
N ASN A 48 4.05 -13.83 -1.82
CA ASN A 48 3.66 -14.71 -0.73
C ASN A 48 2.75 -14.00 0.28
N ARG A 49 1.51 -14.44 0.44
CA ARG A 49 0.55 -13.85 1.38
C ARG A 49 0.18 -14.78 2.51
N SER A 50 0.22 -16.10 2.28
CA SER A 50 -0.30 -17.07 3.24
C SER A 50 0.36 -18.45 3.23
N THR A 51 1.30 -18.72 2.32
CA THR A 51 1.84 -20.08 2.14
C THR A 51 2.97 -20.41 3.12
N VAL A 52 4.15 -19.83 2.90
CA VAL A 52 5.38 -20.18 3.65
C VAL A 52 5.79 -19.00 4.51
N GLN A 53 6.08 -19.22 5.78
CA GLN A 53 6.57 -18.15 6.65
C GLN A 53 8.10 -18.17 6.74
N SER A 54 8.70 -16.99 6.66
CA SER A 54 10.08 -16.76 7.07
C SER A 54 10.27 -17.00 8.58
N PRO A 55 11.50 -17.19 9.07
CA PRO A 55 11.77 -17.38 10.50
C PRO A 55 11.25 -16.25 11.40
N ASP A 56 11.13 -15.02 10.88
CA ASP A 56 10.54 -13.87 11.58
C ASP A 56 9.00 -13.78 11.45
N ARG A 57 8.36 -14.85 10.95
CA ARG A 57 6.90 -15.03 10.80
C ARG A 57 6.25 -14.07 9.80
N ARG A 58 6.99 -13.66 8.77
CA ARG A 58 6.45 -12.90 7.64
C ARG A 58 6.18 -13.84 6.47
N TYR A 59 5.25 -13.45 5.60
CA TYR A 59 5.07 -14.09 4.30
C TYR A 59 5.90 -13.28 3.31
N SER A 60 7.21 -13.52 3.34
CA SER A 60 8.17 -12.88 2.45
C SER A 60 8.21 -13.61 1.11
N ASP A 61 8.55 -12.90 0.04
CA ASP A 61 8.92 -13.54 -1.22
C ASP A 61 10.16 -14.40 -1.00
N TRP A 62 10.33 -15.42 -1.82
CA TRP A 62 11.43 -16.36 -1.65
C TRP A 62 11.89 -16.97 -2.96
N ILE A 63 13.16 -17.38 -2.96
CA ILE A 63 13.87 -18.03 -4.05
C ILE A 63 14.47 -19.31 -3.48
N GLU A 64 14.33 -20.41 -4.21
CA GLU A 64 14.94 -21.68 -3.89
C GLU A 64 16.00 -22.04 -4.92
N LEU A 65 17.17 -22.44 -4.41
CA LEU A 65 18.25 -23.02 -5.20
C LEU A 65 18.32 -24.53 -4.97
N TYR A 66 18.64 -25.29 -6.03
CA TYR A 66 18.77 -26.74 -5.98
C TYR A 66 20.18 -27.19 -6.40
N ASN A 67 20.76 -28.12 -5.65
CA ASN A 67 22.02 -28.78 -6.00
C ASN A 67 21.75 -30.19 -6.59
N PRO A 68 21.82 -30.36 -7.93
CA PRO A 68 21.61 -31.64 -8.58
C PRO A 68 22.84 -32.57 -8.52
N SER A 69 23.96 -32.10 -7.99
CA SER A 69 25.21 -32.88 -7.96
C SER A 69 25.21 -33.92 -6.84
N ASN A 70 26.20 -34.81 -6.87
CA ASN A 70 26.44 -35.82 -5.82
C ASN A 70 27.38 -35.33 -4.72
N THR A 71 27.77 -34.06 -4.73
CA THR A 71 28.66 -33.42 -3.75
C THR A 71 27.99 -32.19 -3.14
N SER A 72 28.34 -31.85 -1.91
CA SER A 72 27.89 -30.58 -1.32
C SER A 72 28.49 -29.40 -2.08
N ILE A 73 27.71 -28.34 -2.29
CA ILE A 73 28.15 -27.10 -2.92
C ILE A 73 27.95 -25.96 -1.92
N ASP A 74 29.02 -25.24 -1.60
CA ASP A 74 28.97 -24.02 -0.79
C ASP A 74 28.88 -22.80 -1.70
N LEU A 75 27.88 -21.95 -1.45
CA LEU A 75 27.61 -20.72 -2.21
C LEU A 75 28.30 -19.49 -1.62
N ALA A 76 29.11 -19.65 -0.57
CA ALA A 76 29.83 -18.55 0.08
C ALA A 76 30.48 -17.58 -0.92
N GLY A 77 30.13 -16.29 -0.82
CA GLY A 77 30.68 -15.23 -1.66
C GLY A 77 30.07 -15.09 -3.06
N MET A 78 29.18 -15.99 -3.49
CA MET A 78 28.36 -15.82 -4.70
C MET A 78 27.34 -14.68 -4.52
N TYR A 79 26.70 -14.27 -5.60
CA TYR A 79 25.70 -13.20 -5.58
C TYR A 79 24.34 -13.64 -6.12
N LEU A 80 23.28 -13.05 -5.58
CA LEU A 80 21.92 -13.14 -6.08
C LEU A 80 21.40 -11.71 -6.36
N SER A 81 20.64 -11.55 -7.44
CA SER A 81 20.04 -10.27 -7.81
C SER A 81 18.74 -10.46 -8.57
N ASP A 82 17.84 -9.49 -8.46
CA ASP A 82 16.63 -9.28 -9.27
C ASP A 82 16.88 -8.36 -10.49
N ASP A 83 18.13 -7.98 -10.74
CA ASP A 83 18.52 -7.02 -11.78
C ASP A 83 19.87 -7.40 -12.41
N SER A 84 19.86 -7.81 -13.68
CA SER A 84 21.05 -8.18 -14.45
C SER A 84 21.96 -6.99 -14.75
N LEU A 85 21.45 -5.75 -14.67
CA LEU A 85 22.27 -4.54 -14.78
C LEU A 85 23.00 -4.23 -13.46
N ASN A 86 22.55 -4.81 -12.35
CA ASN A 86 23.21 -4.78 -11.04
C ASN A 86 23.34 -6.20 -10.46
N PRO A 87 24.20 -7.07 -11.04
CA PRO A 87 24.23 -8.50 -10.73
C PRO A 87 24.71 -8.85 -9.31
N THR A 88 25.22 -7.86 -8.55
CA THR A 88 25.85 -8.06 -7.24
C THR A 88 25.05 -7.45 -6.08
N LYS A 89 23.72 -7.34 -6.20
CA LYS A 89 22.85 -6.71 -5.17
C LYS A 89 22.96 -7.35 -3.79
N TRP A 90 23.02 -8.68 -3.72
CA TRP A 90 23.15 -9.41 -2.47
C TRP A 90 24.21 -10.51 -2.58
N GLN A 91 25.11 -10.60 -1.60
CA GLN A 91 26.15 -11.61 -1.54
C GLN A 91 25.83 -12.67 -0.48
N PHE A 92 26.00 -13.95 -0.81
CA PHE A 92 25.92 -15.03 0.16
C PHE A 92 27.00 -14.87 1.24
N PRO A 93 26.67 -15.05 2.54
CA PRO A 93 27.64 -14.93 3.63
C PRO A 93 28.89 -15.78 3.43
N VAL A 94 30.07 -15.20 3.65
CA VAL A 94 31.36 -15.87 3.41
C VAL A 94 31.87 -16.68 4.61
N ASP A 95 31.29 -16.47 5.79
CA ASP A 95 31.75 -17.00 7.08
C ASP A 95 30.73 -17.96 7.73
N SER A 96 29.67 -18.32 7.01
CA SER A 96 28.53 -19.09 7.54
C SER A 96 28.22 -20.34 6.70
N PRO A 97 29.18 -21.27 6.52
CA PRO A 97 29.05 -22.41 5.60
C PRO A 97 27.86 -23.33 5.92
N SER A 98 27.46 -23.43 7.19
CA SER A 98 26.28 -24.19 7.60
C SER A 98 24.96 -23.66 7.04
N SER A 99 24.94 -22.40 6.60
CA SER A 99 23.78 -21.74 5.99
C SER A 99 23.87 -21.63 4.48
N THR A 100 25.06 -21.68 3.89
CA THR A 100 25.30 -21.50 2.45
C THR A 100 25.65 -22.79 1.71
N THR A 101 25.85 -23.90 2.43
CA THR A 101 26.14 -25.21 1.83
C THR A 101 24.86 -25.98 1.52
N ILE A 102 24.68 -26.32 0.25
CA ILE A 102 23.61 -27.21 -0.23
C ILE A 102 24.15 -28.64 -0.33
N ALA A 103 23.56 -29.56 0.42
CA ALA A 103 23.89 -30.99 0.34
C ALA A 103 23.61 -31.57 -1.06
N PRO A 104 24.18 -32.73 -1.42
CA PRO A 104 23.82 -33.44 -2.66
C PRO A 104 22.31 -33.65 -2.77
N GLY A 105 21.68 -33.23 -3.88
CA GLY A 105 20.23 -33.29 -4.05
C GLY A 105 19.44 -32.42 -3.07
N GLY A 106 20.10 -31.49 -2.38
CA GLY A 106 19.50 -30.59 -1.41
C GLY A 106 19.00 -29.28 -2.02
N TYR A 107 18.29 -28.53 -1.19
CA TYR A 107 17.67 -27.25 -1.53
C TYR A 107 18.12 -26.17 -0.55
N LEU A 108 18.14 -24.92 -0.99
CA LEU A 108 18.41 -23.77 -0.15
C LEU A 108 17.40 -22.67 -0.41
N LEU A 109 16.76 -22.19 0.65
CA LEU A 109 15.76 -21.15 0.59
C LEU A 109 16.37 -19.80 0.97
N ILE A 110 16.08 -18.78 0.16
CA ILE A 110 16.50 -17.39 0.36
C ILE A 110 15.23 -16.53 0.36
N TRP A 111 15.03 -15.74 1.42
CA TRP A 111 13.91 -14.79 1.52
C TRP A 111 14.26 -13.50 0.80
N ALA A 112 13.50 -13.11 -0.21
CA ALA A 112 13.66 -11.85 -0.92
C ALA A 112 12.73 -10.80 -0.30
N ASP A 113 13.10 -10.26 0.87
CA ASP A 113 12.26 -9.31 1.61
C ASP A 113 12.87 -7.91 1.77
N GLY A 114 14.00 -7.63 1.13
CA GLY A 114 14.67 -6.34 1.22
C GLY A 114 15.37 -6.11 2.56
N GLY A 115 15.45 -7.13 3.43
CA GLY A 115 16.17 -7.10 4.69
C GLY A 115 17.33 -8.09 4.71
N ILE A 116 18.33 -7.86 5.57
CA ILE A 116 19.46 -8.80 5.75
C ILE A 116 19.69 -9.19 7.22
N ALA A 117 18.97 -8.54 8.15
CA ALA A 117 19.24 -8.67 9.59
C ALA A 117 18.48 -9.83 10.27
N ALA A 118 17.49 -10.42 9.59
CA ALA A 118 16.69 -11.50 10.15
C ALA A 118 17.43 -12.84 10.12
N ALA A 119 16.99 -13.77 10.97
CA ALA A 119 17.59 -15.11 11.03
C ALA A 119 17.26 -15.91 9.76
N GLY A 120 18.27 -16.54 9.16
CA GLY A 120 18.15 -17.22 7.87
C GLY A 120 18.89 -16.46 6.78
N LEU A 121 18.69 -16.86 5.52
CA LEU A 121 19.21 -16.10 4.37
C LEU A 121 18.12 -15.15 3.89
N HIS A 122 18.37 -13.85 4.06
CA HIS A 122 17.49 -12.79 3.57
C HIS A 122 18.27 -11.90 2.61
N ALA A 123 17.74 -11.73 1.40
CA ALA A 123 18.31 -10.91 0.35
C ALA A 123 17.91 -9.44 0.50
N SER A 124 18.80 -8.54 0.10
CA SER A 124 18.63 -7.09 0.18
C SER A 124 17.63 -6.51 -0.83
N PHE A 125 16.89 -7.36 -1.56
CA PHE A 125 15.87 -6.98 -2.54
C PHE A 125 14.58 -7.79 -2.35
N GLN A 126 13.52 -7.37 -3.03
CA GLN A 126 12.20 -8.02 -3.09
C GLN A 126 11.86 -8.37 -4.52
N LEU A 127 10.98 -9.35 -4.74
CA LEU A 127 10.59 -9.72 -6.09
C LEU A 127 9.37 -8.93 -6.59
N GLY A 128 9.43 -8.44 -7.82
CA GLY A 128 8.35 -7.79 -8.54
C GLY A 128 7.32 -8.79 -9.07
N ALA A 129 6.13 -8.84 -8.45
CA ALA A 129 5.04 -9.71 -8.90
C ALA A 129 4.52 -9.42 -10.33
N ASP A 130 4.81 -8.26 -10.93
CA ASP A 130 4.45 -7.93 -12.32
C ASP A 130 5.40 -8.58 -13.35
N GLY A 131 6.50 -9.17 -12.90
CA GLY A 131 7.52 -9.81 -13.73
C GLY A 131 8.84 -9.02 -13.75
N GLU A 132 9.94 -9.75 -13.70
CA GLU A 132 11.33 -9.26 -13.66
C GLU A 132 12.28 -10.44 -13.90
N GLU A 133 13.48 -10.41 -13.33
CA GLU A 133 14.46 -11.50 -13.43
C GLU A 133 15.02 -11.93 -12.08
N ILE A 134 15.64 -13.11 -12.05
CA ILE A 134 16.49 -13.60 -10.97
C ILE A 134 17.79 -14.04 -11.61
N VAL A 135 18.92 -13.57 -11.09
CA VAL A 135 20.25 -13.95 -11.56
C VAL A 135 21.11 -14.42 -10.41
N LEU A 136 21.68 -15.62 -10.56
CA LEU A 136 22.69 -16.20 -9.68
C LEU A 136 24.06 -16.01 -10.34
N VAL A 137 24.99 -15.38 -9.63
CA VAL A 137 26.31 -15.02 -10.14
C VAL A 137 27.40 -15.60 -9.25
N ALA A 138 28.47 -16.08 -9.88
CA ALA A 138 29.64 -16.62 -9.21
C ALA A 138 30.31 -15.58 -8.29
N SER A 139 31.22 -16.05 -7.43
CA SER A 139 31.96 -15.19 -6.50
C SER A 139 32.91 -14.18 -7.15
N ASP A 140 33.15 -14.29 -8.46
CA ASP A 140 33.87 -13.28 -9.26
C ASP A 140 33.00 -12.03 -9.56
N GLY A 141 31.71 -12.07 -9.24
CA GLY A 141 30.76 -10.98 -9.47
C GLY A 141 30.36 -10.76 -10.93
N THR A 142 30.77 -11.64 -11.85
CA THR A 142 30.55 -11.46 -13.30
C THR A 142 30.06 -12.71 -14.04
N THR A 143 30.43 -13.91 -13.60
CA THR A 143 30.03 -15.15 -14.27
C THR A 143 28.63 -15.56 -13.82
N VAL A 144 27.65 -15.49 -14.73
CA VAL A 144 26.28 -15.97 -14.48
C VAL A 144 26.28 -17.50 -14.39
N VAL A 145 25.76 -18.01 -13.27
CA VAL A 145 25.60 -19.45 -13.00
C VAL A 145 24.24 -19.95 -13.48
N ASP A 146 23.16 -19.26 -13.11
CA ASP A 146 21.82 -19.49 -13.64
C ASP A 146 21.03 -18.18 -13.64
N SER A 147 20.00 -18.10 -14.49
CA SER A 147 19.14 -16.94 -14.57
C SER A 147 17.75 -17.31 -15.05
N LEU A 148 16.75 -16.58 -14.57
CA LEU A 148 15.37 -16.66 -15.03
C LEU A 148 14.82 -15.27 -15.28
N VAL A 149 14.17 -15.07 -16.41
CA VAL A 149 13.23 -13.95 -16.61
C VAL A 149 11.81 -14.50 -16.48
N PHE A 150 10.98 -13.88 -15.65
CA PHE A 150 9.62 -14.34 -15.38
C PHE A 150 8.58 -13.24 -15.62
N GLY A 151 7.37 -13.65 -15.99
CA GLY A 151 6.24 -12.75 -16.21
C GLY A 151 5.39 -12.52 -14.96
N PRO A 152 4.20 -11.93 -15.09
CA PRO A 152 3.31 -11.67 -13.95
C PRO A 152 3.02 -12.92 -13.11
N GLN A 153 3.07 -12.75 -11.79
CA GLN A 153 2.84 -13.77 -10.78
C GLN A 153 1.53 -13.52 -10.02
N ARG A 154 0.86 -14.59 -9.62
CA ARG A 154 -0.33 -14.51 -8.77
C ARG A 154 0.02 -14.83 -7.32
N PRO A 155 -0.65 -14.18 -6.35
CA PRO A 155 -0.42 -14.46 -4.94
C PRO A 155 -0.54 -15.93 -4.58
N ASP A 156 0.37 -16.40 -3.74
CA ASP A 156 0.39 -17.76 -3.19
C ASP A 156 0.53 -18.88 -4.23
N ILE A 157 1.06 -18.56 -5.43
CA ILE A 157 1.43 -19.53 -6.46
C ILE A 157 2.91 -19.37 -6.76
N SER A 158 3.70 -20.42 -6.52
CA SER A 158 5.12 -20.44 -6.88
C SER A 158 5.31 -20.88 -8.33
N TYR A 159 6.43 -20.48 -8.90
CA TYR A 159 6.85 -20.82 -10.26
C TYR A 159 8.21 -21.51 -10.17
N GLY A 160 8.33 -22.68 -10.80
CA GLY A 160 9.52 -23.52 -10.64
C GLY A 160 9.78 -24.47 -11.80
N ARG A 161 10.96 -25.07 -11.81
CA ARG A 161 11.36 -26.10 -12.78
C ARG A 161 10.62 -27.40 -12.51
N TYR A 162 10.06 -28.03 -13.53
CA TYR A 162 9.38 -29.32 -13.36
C TYR A 162 9.85 -30.37 -14.36
N PRO A 163 10.37 -31.53 -13.90
CA PRO A 163 10.82 -31.82 -12.52
C PRO A 163 11.99 -30.90 -12.11
N ASP A 164 12.50 -31.02 -10.89
CA ASP A 164 13.68 -30.26 -10.42
C ASP A 164 14.82 -30.30 -11.45
N ARG A 165 15.50 -29.16 -11.64
CA ARG A 165 16.55 -28.98 -12.66
C ARG A 165 16.06 -29.18 -14.12
N GLY A 166 14.77 -29.35 -14.35
CA GLY A 166 14.18 -29.41 -15.70
C GLY A 166 14.31 -28.08 -16.45
N ASP A 167 14.24 -28.14 -17.77
CA ASP A 167 14.26 -26.94 -18.62
C ASP A 167 12.90 -26.22 -18.69
N GLU A 168 11.83 -26.87 -18.22
CA GLU A 168 10.48 -26.30 -18.23
C GLU A 168 10.14 -25.62 -16.91
N TRP A 169 9.66 -24.37 -17.00
CA TRP A 169 9.11 -23.63 -15.87
C TRP A 169 7.58 -23.69 -15.85
N ARG A 170 7.01 -24.07 -14.71
CA ARG A 170 5.58 -24.31 -14.51
C ARG A 170 5.10 -23.66 -13.22
N PHE A 171 3.82 -23.26 -13.20
CA PHE A 171 3.17 -22.84 -11.96
C PHE A 171 2.92 -24.06 -11.08
N MET A 172 3.36 -24.00 -9.84
CA MET A 172 3.24 -25.11 -8.92
C MET A 172 1.83 -25.20 -8.35
N ALA A 173 1.29 -26.41 -8.29
CA ALA A 173 0.00 -26.68 -7.65
C ALA A 173 0.10 -26.68 -6.12
N VAL A 174 1.30 -26.98 -5.61
CA VAL A 174 1.66 -26.91 -4.20
C VAL A 174 3.08 -26.33 -4.14
N PRO A 175 3.31 -25.21 -3.44
CA PRO A 175 4.66 -24.70 -3.22
C PRO A 175 5.51 -25.71 -2.45
N THR A 176 6.78 -25.89 -2.85
CA THR A 176 7.65 -26.96 -2.34
C THR A 176 8.95 -26.47 -1.71
N PRO A 177 8.94 -25.46 -0.83
CA PRO A 177 10.15 -24.95 -0.20
C PRO A 177 10.91 -26.04 0.59
N GLY A 178 12.18 -26.21 0.27
CA GLY A 178 13.07 -27.21 0.84
C GLY A 178 12.86 -28.64 0.33
N ALA A 179 12.08 -28.83 -0.74
CA ALA A 179 11.67 -30.14 -1.23
C ALA A 179 11.58 -30.19 -2.76
N ALA A 180 11.45 -31.41 -3.30
CA ALA A 180 11.31 -31.62 -4.74
C ALA A 180 10.00 -31.05 -5.29
N ASN A 181 10.05 -30.44 -6.47
CA ASN A 181 8.87 -29.99 -7.21
C ASN A 181 8.05 -31.19 -7.70
N VAL A 182 6.87 -31.43 -7.11
CA VAL A 182 6.08 -32.65 -7.34
C VAL A 182 4.78 -32.47 -8.13
N SER A 183 4.22 -31.27 -8.20
CA SER A 183 2.90 -31.05 -8.81
C SER A 183 2.77 -29.66 -9.44
N VAL A 184 2.22 -29.61 -10.65
CA VAL A 184 2.11 -28.39 -11.46
C VAL A 184 0.69 -28.18 -11.97
N TYR A 185 0.37 -26.92 -12.26
CA TYR A 185 -0.75 -26.56 -13.11
C TYR A 185 -0.33 -26.59 -14.58
N GLU A 186 -1.24 -27.00 -15.45
CA GLU A 186 -1.08 -26.89 -16.91
C GLU A 186 -1.06 -25.42 -17.39
N GLY A 187 -1.69 -24.53 -16.62
CA GLY A 187 -1.73 -23.10 -16.86
C GLY A 187 -2.62 -22.37 -15.84
N LEU A 188 -2.75 -21.05 -16.05
CA LEU A 188 -3.64 -20.18 -15.27
C LEU A 188 -4.87 -19.84 -16.11
N THR A 189 -6.05 -19.87 -15.50
CA THR A 189 -7.27 -19.40 -16.19
C THR A 189 -7.40 -17.89 -16.07
N GLU A 190 -7.92 -17.26 -17.13
CA GLU A 190 -8.13 -15.83 -17.26
C GLU A 190 -9.39 -15.37 -16.53
N THR A 191 -9.28 -14.23 -15.85
CA THR A 191 -10.35 -13.64 -15.06
C THR A 191 -11.58 -13.35 -15.92
N PRO A 192 -12.78 -13.82 -15.53
CA PRO A 192 -14.00 -13.54 -16.28
C PRO A 192 -14.23 -12.03 -16.42
N ARG A 193 -14.66 -11.60 -17.61
CA ARG A 193 -15.13 -10.24 -17.86
C ARG A 193 -16.64 -10.20 -17.66
N ILE A 194 -17.09 -9.29 -16.80
CA ILE A 194 -18.51 -8.96 -16.63
C ILE A 194 -18.84 -7.83 -17.61
N SER A 195 -19.85 -8.01 -18.46
CA SER A 195 -20.11 -7.12 -19.61
C SER A 195 -20.55 -5.70 -19.25
N ARG A 196 -20.90 -5.46 -17.98
CA ARG A 196 -21.31 -4.14 -17.47
C ARG A 196 -20.68 -3.88 -16.12
N THR A 197 -19.97 -2.76 -16.01
CA THR A 197 -19.46 -2.26 -14.73
C THR A 197 -20.62 -1.99 -13.77
N GLY A 198 -20.38 -2.22 -12.49
CA GLY A 198 -21.26 -1.89 -11.38
C GLY A 198 -21.39 -0.39 -11.14
N GLY A 199 -22.01 -0.04 -10.02
CA GLY A 199 -22.36 1.33 -9.65
C GLY A 199 -23.84 1.49 -9.38
N LEU A 200 -24.38 2.67 -9.73
CA LEU A 200 -25.74 3.08 -9.39
C LEU A 200 -26.70 2.89 -10.58
N PHE A 201 -27.89 2.33 -10.33
CA PHE A 201 -28.87 2.01 -11.37
C PHE A 201 -30.29 2.38 -10.96
N THR A 202 -31.08 2.87 -11.91
CA THR A 202 -32.51 3.14 -11.71
C THR A 202 -33.40 2.09 -12.37
N GLU A 203 -32.88 1.33 -13.33
CA GLU A 203 -33.65 0.36 -14.13
C GLU A 203 -32.92 -0.99 -14.20
N PRO A 204 -33.66 -2.11 -14.34
CA PRO A 204 -33.07 -3.43 -14.53
C PRO A 204 -32.10 -3.49 -15.72
N LEU A 205 -31.10 -4.36 -15.61
CA LEU A 205 -30.11 -4.56 -16.67
C LEU A 205 -29.78 -6.04 -16.86
N THR A 206 -29.22 -6.36 -18.02
CA THR A 206 -28.71 -7.69 -18.33
C THR A 206 -27.19 -7.65 -18.42
N ILE A 207 -26.54 -8.66 -17.85
CA ILE A 207 -25.09 -8.85 -17.95
C ILE A 207 -24.77 -10.18 -18.63
N THR A 208 -23.61 -10.25 -19.26
CA THR A 208 -23.00 -11.49 -19.74
C THR A 208 -21.62 -11.68 -19.11
N LEU A 209 -21.20 -12.94 -18.99
CA LEU A 209 -19.90 -13.32 -18.49
C LEU A 209 -19.11 -13.97 -19.63
N THR A 210 -17.83 -13.63 -19.74
CA THR A 210 -16.94 -14.19 -20.77
C THR A 210 -15.57 -14.45 -20.16
N THR A 211 -14.83 -15.41 -20.69
CA THR A 211 -13.41 -15.64 -20.32
C THR A 211 -12.64 -15.91 -21.60
N GLU A 212 -11.38 -15.49 -21.61
CA GLU A 212 -10.47 -15.71 -22.73
C GLU A 212 -9.85 -17.11 -22.71
N THR A 213 -9.99 -17.86 -21.60
CA THR A 213 -9.48 -19.25 -21.52
C THR A 213 -10.40 -20.23 -22.24
N PRO A 214 -9.91 -20.90 -23.30
CA PRO A 214 -10.68 -21.94 -23.98
C PRO A 214 -11.02 -23.10 -23.05
N ASP A 215 -12.21 -23.67 -23.25
CA ASP A 215 -12.75 -24.82 -22.51
C ASP A 215 -12.93 -24.61 -20.99
N ALA A 216 -12.72 -23.39 -20.49
CA ALA A 216 -13.02 -23.05 -19.10
C ALA A 216 -14.52 -22.87 -18.90
N THR A 217 -15.03 -23.35 -17.76
CA THR A 217 -16.39 -23.11 -17.31
C THR A 217 -16.39 -21.93 -16.36
N ILE A 218 -17.29 -20.97 -16.58
CA ILE A 218 -17.48 -19.83 -15.66
C ILE A 218 -18.50 -20.24 -14.59
N TYR A 219 -18.14 -20.02 -13.34
CA TYR A 219 -19.01 -20.16 -12.18
C TYR A 219 -19.25 -18.79 -11.56
N TYR A 220 -20.49 -18.54 -11.12
CA TYR A 220 -20.87 -17.25 -10.56
C TYR A 220 -21.84 -17.36 -9.39
N THR A 221 -21.89 -16.29 -8.61
CA THR A 221 -22.84 -16.07 -7.51
C THR A 221 -23.46 -14.68 -7.65
N THR A 222 -24.62 -14.48 -7.03
CA THR A 222 -25.36 -13.19 -7.01
C THR A 222 -25.58 -12.68 -5.58
N ASP A 223 -25.09 -13.41 -4.58
CA ASP A 223 -25.19 -13.06 -3.16
C ASP A 223 -23.86 -12.50 -2.60
N GLY A 224 -22.85 -12.31 -3.46
CA GLY A 224 -21.52 -11.86 -3.07
C GLY A 224 -20.62 -12.93 -2.45
N SER A 225 -21.07 -14.19 -2.32
CA SER A 225 -20.18 -15.29 -1.91
C SER A 225 -19.14 -15.56 -3.00
N VAL A 226 -17.94 -16.00 -2.63
CA VAL A 226 -16.88 -16.32 -3.61
C VAL A 226 -17.25 -17.63 -4.34
N PRO A 227 -17.32 -17.66 -5.69
CA PRO A 227 -17.69 -18.85 -6.47
C PRO A 227 -16.57 -19.91 -6.56
N TYR A 228 -15.68 -19.97 -5.58
CA TYR A 228 -14.59 -20.93 -5.50
C TYR A 228 -14.29 -21.28 -4.05
N SER A 229 -14.05 -22.56 -3.78
CA SER A 229 -13.68 -23.04 -2.45
C SER A 229 -12.23 -23.49 -2.46
N GLU A 230 -11.33 -22.68 -1.88
CA GLU A 230 -9.92 -23.02 -1.74
C GLU A 230 -9.73 -24.34 -0.96
N ALA A 231 -10.47 -24.52 0.13
CA ALA A 231 -10.41 -25.72 0.96
C ALA A 231 -10.79 -27.02 0.22
N ARG A 232 -11.62 -26.91 -0.83
CA ARG A 232 -12.04 -28.06 -1.65
C ARG A 232 -11.39 -28.08 -3.03
N GLN A 233 -10.58 -27.06 -3.33
CA GLN A 233 -9.95 -26.81 -4.63
C GLN A 233 -10.92 -27.00 -5.82
N ARG A 234 -12.11 -26.43 -5.72
CA ARG A 234 -13.14 -26.55 -6.76
C ARG A 234 -14.08 -25.35 -6.79
N PRO A 235 -14.69 -25.06 -7.95
CA PRO A 235 -15.68 -24.01 -8.05
C PRO A 235 -16.93 -24.30 -7.20
N GLY A 236 -17.56 -23.22 -6.76
CA GLY A 236 -18.86 -23.19 -6.11
C GLY A 236 -19.79 -22.20 -6.83
N GLY A 237 -21.10 -22.29 -6.58
CA GLY A 237 -22.08 -21.43 -7.24
C GLY A 237 -22.65 -21.99 -8.54
N ASN A 238 -23.23 -21.11 -9.35
CA ASN A 238 -23.99 -21.46 -10.53
C ASN A 238 -23.09 -21.53 -11.76
N ILE A 239 -23.30 -22.52 -12.63
CA ILE A 239 -22.64 -22.57 -13.95
C ILE A 239 -23.28 -21.51 -14.85
N TYR A 240 -22.44 -20.69 -15.47
CA TYR A 240 -22.89 -19.71 -16.45
C TYR A 240 -23.35 -20.40 -17.74
N SER A 241 -24.61 -20.18 -18.14
CA SER A 241 -25.22 -20.77 -19.34
C SER A 241 -25.93 -19.77 -20.24
N GLY A 242 -25.97 -18.49 -19.86
CA GLY A 242 -26.64 -17.44 -20.62
C GLY A 242 -26.74 -16.12 -19.85
N PRO A 243 -27.27 -15.06 -20.48
CA PRO A 243 -27.36 -13.73 -19.87
C PRO A 243 -28.08 -13.73 -18.51
N ILE A 244 -27.57 -12.93 -17.56
CA ILE A 244 -28.10 -12.82 -16.19
C ILE A 244 -28.86 -11.50 -16.08
N GLN A 245 -30.12 -11.56 -15.62
CA GLN A 245 -30.92 -10.37 -15.32
C GLN A 245 -30.64 -9.88 -13.90
N ILE A 246 -30.33 -8.59 -13.77
CA ILE A 246 -30.15 -7.91 -12.49
C ILE A 246 -31.30 -6.92 -12.31
N THR A 247 -32.18 -7.19 -11.35
CA THR A 247 -33.41 -6.42 -11.11
C THR A 247 -33.43 -5.69 -9.78
N ASN A 248 -32.44 -5.94 -8.92
CA ASN A 248 -32.31 -5.40 -7.58
C ASN A 248 -30.82 -5.31 -7.20
N THR A 249 -30.55 -4.69 -6.05
CA THR A 249 -29.18 -4.46 -5.58
C THR A 249 -28.45 -5.79 -5.37
N THR A 250 -27.47 -6.10 -6.23
CA THR A 250 -26.87 -7.44 -6.36
C THR A 250 -25.35 -7.34 -6.46
N THR A 251 -24.64 -8.27 -5.81
CA THR A 251 -23.19 -8.45 -5.99
C THR A 251 -22.97 -9.68 -6.84
N VAL A 252 -22.39 -9.51 -8.02
CA VAL A 252 -22.04 -10.60 -8.91
C VAL A 252 -20.56 -10.89 -8.74
N ARG A 253 -20.23 -12.14 -8.45
CA ARG A 253 -18.85 -12.63 -8.47
C ARG A 253 -18.73 -13.79 -9.44
N ALA A 254 -17.65 -13.83 -10.20
CA ALA A 254 -17.41 -14.90 -11.15
C ALA A 254 -15.94 -15.35 -11.19
N VAL A 255 -15.76 -16.66 -11.37
CA VAL A 255 -14.46 -17.31 -11.56
C VAL A 255 -14.51 -18.20 -12.80
N ALA A 256 -13.44 -18.25 -13.58
CA ALA A 256 -13.25 -19.24 -14.62
C ALA A 256 -12.48 -20.44 -14.04
N TRP A 257 -12.90 -21.64 -14.40
CA TRP A 257 -12.26 -22.86 -13.94
C TRP A 257 -12.15 -23.89 -15.05
N ARG A 258 -10.99 -24.55 -15.12
CA ARG A 258 -10.68 -25.63 -16.04
C ARG A 258 -9.92 -26.73 -15.26
N PRO A 259 -10.29 -28.01 -15.40
CA PRO A 259 -9.54 -29.11 -14.77
C PRO A 259 -8.05 -29.06 -15.15
N GLY A 260 -7.16 -29.30 -14.19
CA GLY A 260 -5.70 -29.29 -14.39
C GLY A 260 -5.06 -27.89 -14.38
N TRP A 261 -5.87 -26.82 -14.36
CA TRP A 261 -5.43 -25.43 -14.37
C TRP A 261 -5.73 -24.76 -13.03
N ARG A 262 -4.96 -23.71 -12.70
CA ARG A 262 -5.34 -22.82 -11.59
C ARG A 262 -6.58 -22.03 -11.98
N GLN A 263 -7.54 -21.92 -11.05
CA GLN A 263 -8.70 -21.03 -11.19
C GLN A 263 -8.28 -19.57 -11.42
N SER A 264 -9.19 -18.79 -11.99
CA SER A 264 -8.92 -17.39 -12.25
C SER A 264 -8.95 -16.60 -10.95
N GLU A 265 -8.48 -15.36 -11.01
CA GLU A 265 -8.88 -14.38 -10.00
C GLU A 265 -10.41 -14.16 -10.07
N VAL A 266 -10.99 -13.63 -9.00
CA VAL A 266 -12.44 -13.48 -8.87
C VAL A 266 -12.84 -12.12 -9.40
N SER A 267 -13.48 -12.06 -10.55
CA SER A 267 -14.14 -10.82 -11.00
C SER A 267 -15.33 -10.48 -10.11
N SER A 268 -15.50 -9.20 -9.74
CA SER A 268 -16.57 -8.77 -8.84
C SER A 268 -17.21 -7.45 -9.28
N GLU A 269 -18.54 -7.42 -9.39
CA GLU A 269 -19.28 -6.19 -9.67
C GLU A 269 -20.47 -6.01 -8.74
N ARG A 270 -20.67 -4.78 -8.28
CA ARG A 270 -21.76 -4.40 -7.38
C ARG A 270 -22.74 -3.48 -8.08
N TYR A 271 -23.97 -3.93 -8.26
CA TYR A 271 -25.07 -3.14 -8.84
C TYR A 271 -25.96 -2.64 -7.71
N ILE A 272 -26.02 -1.33 -7.48
CA ILE A 272 -26.83 -0.71 -6.43
C ILE A 272 -28.03 -0.02 -7.06
N PHE A 273 -29.24 -0.49 -6.75
CA PHE A 273 -30.46 0.08 -7.30
C PHE A 273 -30.95 1.25 -6.45
N ILE A 274 -31.44 2.30 -7.10
CA ILE A 274 -31.93 3.51 -6.45
C ILE A 274 -33.45 3.47 -6.38
N SER A 275 -33.99 3.69 -5.18
CA SER A 275 -35.42 3.75 -4.92
C SER A 275 -36.05 4.95 -5.62
N ARG A 276 -37.37 4.86 -5.88
CA ARG A 276 -38.08 5.88 -6.68
C ARG A 276 -37.98 7.28 -6.06
N ASP A 277 -38.00 7.39 -4.73
CA ASP A 277 -37.88 8.63 -3.97
C ASP A 277 -36.51 9.31 -4.13
N LEU A 278 -35.43 8.57 -4.43
CA LEU A 278 -34.10 9.12 -4.64
C LEU A 278 -33.74 9.41 -6.10
N ARG A 279 -34.54 8.98 -7.09
CA ARG A 279 -34.21 9.19 -8.52
C ARG A 279 -34.07 10.66 -8.92
N GLY A 280 -34.79 11.55 -8.24
CA GLY A 280 -34.71 13.01 -8.42
C GLY A 280 -33.75 13.72 -7.45
N PHE A 281 -33.04 12.98 -6.59
CA PHE A 281 -32.13 13.57 -5.62
C PHE A 281 -30.97 14.27 -6.33
N SER A 282 -30.68 15.50 -5.90
CA SER A 282 -29.51 16.24 -6.38
C SER A 282 -28.94 17.14 -5.29
N SER A 283 -27.64 17.41 -5.36
CA SER A 283 -26.93 18.27 -4.42
C SER A 283 -25.93 19.22 -5.11
N ASN A 284 -25.56 20.29 -4.41
CA ASN A 284 -24.41 21.14 -4.75
C ASN A 284 -23.07 20.48 -4.34
N LEU A 285 -23.12 19.42 -3.55
CA LEU A 285 -21.97 18.63 -3.12
C LEU A 285 -21.90 17.33 -3.93
N PRO A 286 -20.69 16.83 -4.23
CA PRO A 286 -20.52 15.45 -4.70
C PRO A 286 -21.16 14.45 -3.73
N LEU A 287 -21.60 13.32 -4.27
CA LEU A 287 -22.29 12.28 -3.53
C LEU A 287 -21.39 11.06 -3.40
N ILE A 288 -21.40 10.44 -2.23
CA ILE A 288 -20.77 9.14 -2.01
C ILE A 288 -21.83 8.19 -1.49
N VAL A 289 -21.95 7.03 -2.13
CA VAL A 289 -22.65 5.87 -1.60
C VAL A 289 -21.59 4.91 -1.08
N LEU A 290 -21.57 4.69 0.23
CA LEU A 290 -20.79 3.63 0.85
C LEU A 290 -21.76 2.49 1.17
N ASP A 291 -21.71 1.42 0.38
CA ASP A 291 -22.53 0.25 0.54
C ASP A 291 -21.80 -0.81 1.35
N GLN A 292 -22.28 -1.07 2.56
CA GLN A 292 -21.73 -2.09 3.46
C GLN A 292 -22.38 -3.47 3.26
N SER A 293 -23.26 -3.61 2.26
CA SER A 293 -24.04 -4.83 2.03
C SER A 293 -24.70 -5.29 3.34
N GLU A 294 -24.58 -6.56 3.72
CA GLU A 294 -25.18 -7.10 4.95
C GLU A 294 -24.24 -6.99 6.17
N ASN A 295 -22.98 -6.59 5.98
CA ASN A 295 -21.98 -6.57 7.03
C ASN A 295 -21.72 -5.14 7.50
N GLN A 296 -22.17 -4.82 8.71
CA GLN A 296 -21.95 -3.50 9.27
C GLN A 296 -20.45 -3.17 9.39
N ILE A 297 -20.07 -1.97 8.94
CA ILE A 297 -18.71 -1.45 9.13
C ILE A 297 -18.54 -1.09 10.62
N THR A 298 -17.49 -1.61 11.25
CA THR A 298 -17.20 -1.40 12.68
C THR A 298 -15.77 -0.91 12.90
N ALA A 299 -15.44 -0.52 14.14
CA ALA A 299 -14.08 -0.14 14.51
C ALA A 299 -13.17 -1.36 14.77
N ALA A 300 -13.75 -2.52 15.06
CA ALA A 300 -13.01 -3.71 15.48
C ALA A 300 -12.20 -4.34 14.33
N ARG A 301 -12.70 -4.24 13.10
CA ARG A 301 -12.02 -4.76 11.92
C ARG A 301 -12.41 -3.98 10.66
N SER A 302 -11.49 -3.96 9.71
CA SER A 302 -11.85 -3.55 8.35
C SER A 302 -12.74 -4.60 7.71
N SER A 303 -13.79 -4.15 7.04
CA SER A 303 -14.80 -4.98 6.38
C SER A 303 -14.91 -4.56 4.91
N GLU A 304 -15.23 -5.52 4.05
CA GLU A 304 -15.49 -5.22 2.64
C GLU A 304 -16.75 -4.36 2.50
N ALA A 305 -16.68 -3.36 1.62
CA ALA A 305 -17.79 -2.52 1.20
C ALA A 305 -17.58 -2.11 -0.27
N TYR A 306 -18.55 -1.38 -0.82
CA TYR A 306 -18.45 -0.78 -2.16
C TYR A 306 -18.64 0.73 -2.06
N LEU A 307 -17.81 1.48 -2.78
CA LEU A 307 -17.91 2.93 -2.88
C LEU A 307 -18.33 3.30 -4.29
N ALA A 308 -19.42 4.06 -4.41
CA ALA A 308 -19.79 4.77 -5.62
C ALA A 308 -19.71 6.28 -5.35
N LEU A 309 -18.93 6.99 -6.14
CA LEU A 309 -18.77 8.44 -6.07
C LEU A 309 -19.41 9.06 -7.30
N VAL A 310 -20.26 10.06 -7.09
CA VAL A 310 -20.88 10.86 -8.15
C VAL A 310 -20.43 12.31 -7.98
N ASP A 311 -19.63 12.80 -8.91
CA ASP A 311 -19.27 14.22 -8.96
C ASP A 311 -20.41 15.06 -9.57
N ARG A 312 -20.21 16.37 -9.58
CA ARG A 312 -21.12 17.35 -10.15
C ARG A 312 -21.04 17.33 -11.67
N ASP A 313 -22.20 17.37 -12.31
CA ASP A 313 -22.33 17.56 -13.75
C ASP A 313 -21.90 18.99 -14.16
N SER A 314 -21.92 19.26 -15.47
CA SER A 314 -21.58 20.57 -16.05
C SER A 314 -22.41 21.75 -15.50
N ASP A 315 -23.58 21.50 -14.92
CA ASP A 315 -24.42 22.52 -14.29
C ASP A 315 -24.11 22.71 -12.79
N GLY A 316 -23.06 22.07 -12.28
CA GLY A 316 -22.60 22.18 -10.91
C GLY A 316 -23.39 21.33 -9.91
N ARG A 317 -24.28 20.44 -10.37
CA ARG A 317 -25.12 19.58 -9.52
C ARG A 317 -24.70 18.12 -9.62
N ALA A 318 -24.57 17.42 -8.50
CA ALA A 318 -24.44 15.97 -8.47
C ALA A 318 -25.82 15.33 -8.36
N ARG A 319 -26.04 14.19 -9.05
CA ARG A 319 -27.33 13.50 -9.13
C ARG A 319 -27.14 12.01 -8.87
N LEU A 320 -27.84 11.44 -7.90
CA LEU A 320 -27.71 9.99 -7.60
C LEU A 320 -28.01 9.10 -8.82
N SER A 321 -28.95 9.52 -9.67
CA SER A 321 -29.31 8.83 -10.91
C SER A 321 -28.31 9.04 -12.06
N GLY A 322 -27.30 9.90 -11.87
CA GLY A 322 -26.20 10.08 -12.81
C GLY A 322 -25.16 8.96 -12.72
N PRO A 323 -24.20 8.91 -13.67
CA PRO A 323 -23.13 7.93 -13.63
C PRO A 323 -22.21 8.17 -12.43
N ALA A 324 -21.78 7.09 -11.77
CA ALA A 324 -20.70 7.17 -10.80
C ALA A 324 -19.37 7.44 -11.54
N THR A 325 -18.65 8.48 -11.13
CA THR A 325 -17.31 8.79 -11.65
C THR A 325 -16.25 7.85 -11.08
N VAL A 326 -16.49 7.29 -9.89
CA VAL A 326 -15.67 6.20 -9.33
C VAL A 326 -16.60 5.13 -8.78
N HIS A 327 -16.34 3.88 -9.14
CA HIS A 327 -16.93 2.69 -8.52
C HIS A 327 -15.79 1.75 -8.13
N SER A 328 -15.73 1.36 -6.86
CA SER A 328 -14.64 0.52 -6.37
C SER A 328 -15.12 -0.35 -5.22
N ARG A 329 -14.62 -1.58 -5.17
CA ARG A 329 -14.55 -2.33 -3.91
C ARG A 329 -13.63 -1.58 -2.96
N VAL A 330 -13.97 -1.61 -1.67
CA VAL A 330 -13.19 -0.96 -0.62
C VAL A 330 -13.10 -1.84 0.63
N MET A 331 -12.02 -1.69 1.37
CA MET A 331 -11.92 -2.12 2.76
C MET A 331 -12.21 -0.92 3.66
N ALA A 332 -13.28 -0.97 4.45
CA ALA A 332 -13.75 0.14 5.26
C ALA A 332 -13.76 -0.21 6.76
N SER A 333 -13.47 0.77 7.61
CA SER A 333 -13.59 0.65 9.07
C SER A 333 -14.08 1.95 9.68
N VAL A 334 -14.77 1.85 10.82
CA VAL A 334 -15.00 3.04 11.66
C VAL A 334 -13.65 3.48 12.22
N ARG A 335 -13.36 4.77 12.11
CA ARG A 335 -12.07 5.35 12.54
C ARG A 335 -12.25 6.38 13.65
N GLY A 336 -11.12 6.84 14.18
CA GLY A 336 -11.05 7.77 15.29
C GLY A 336 -10.62 7.08 16.59
N SER A 337 -10.54 7.82 17.68
CA SER A 337 -10.33 7.26 19.03
C SER A 337 -11.54 7.60 19.90
N SER A 338 -11.62 8.83 20.40
CA SER A 338 -12.80 9.34 21.11
C SER A 338 -14.03 9.44 20.20
N SER A 339 -13.83 9.83 18.94
CA SER A 339 -14.92 10.02 17.98
C SER A 339 -15.61 8.73 17.52
N GLN A 340 -15.07 7.55 17.83
CA GLN A 340 -15.74 6.27 17.54
C GLN A 340 -17.07 6.14 18.29
N GLN A 341 -17.23 6.83 19.42
CA GLN A 341 -18.44 6.81 20.25
C GLN A 341 -19.50 7.82 19.77
N PHE A 342 -19.21 8.63 18.76
CA PHE A 342 -20.17 9.61 18.26
C PHE A 342 -21.29 8.95 17.47
N PRO A 343 -22.55 9.42 17.59
CA PRO A 343 -23.68 8.90 16.81
C PRO A 343 -23.46 8.92 15.30
N LYS A 344 -22.67 9.88 14.81
CA LYS A 344 -22.27 9.97 13.40
C LYS A 344 -20.82 9.48 13.25
N ALA A 345 -20.68 8.23 12.81
CA ALA A 345 -19.38 7.59 12.63
C ALA A 345 -18.60 8.21 11.47
N MET A 346 -17.28 8.22 11.59
CA MET A 346 -16.37 8.52 10.48
C MET A 346 -15.71 7.24 10.00
N PHE A 347 -15.35 7.19 8.71
CA PHE A 347 -14.85 5.98 8.07
C PHE A 347 -13.45 6.17 7.50
N GLY A 348 -12.58 5.18 7.70
CA GLY A 348 -11.43 4.97 6.84
C GLY A 348 -11.87 4.11 5.66
N VAL A 349 -11.49 4.50 4.44
CA VAL A 349 -11.84 3.78 3.22
C VAL A 349 -10.58 3.49 2.43
N HIS A 350 -10.34 2.21 2.15
CA HIS A 350 -9.19 1.71 1.41
C HIS A 350 -9.67 1.13 0.08
N LEU A 351 -9.43 1.81 -1.03
CA LEU A 351 -9.78 1.33 -2.36
C LEU A 351 -8.94 0.09 -2.70
N VAL A 352 -9.61 -0.98 -3.11
CA VAL A 352 -8.96 -2.22 -3.50
C VAL A 352 -9.43 -2.70 -4.86
N ASP A 353 -8.58 -3.47 -5.54
CA ASP A 353 -8.97 -4.26 -6.71
C ASP A 353 -9.74 -5.52 -6.29
N ASP A 354 -10.08 -6.35 -7.28
CA ASP A 354 -10.81 -7.59 -7.09
C ASP A 354 -10.04 -8.62 -6.23
N ASP A 355 -8.71 -8.51 -6.15
CA ASP A 355 -7.82 -9.37 -5.36
C ASP A 355 -7.44 -8.76 -4.00
N GLY A 356 -8.04 -7.62 -3.65
CA GLY A 356 -7.76 -6.91 -2.41
C GLY A 356 -6.44 -6.13 -2.42
N ARG A 357 -5.76 -5.98 -3.58
CA ARG A 357 -4.57 -5.13 -3.69
C ARG A 357 -4.98 -3.66 -3.69
N ASN A 358 -4.05 -2.79 -3.32
CA ASN A 358 -4.27 -1.35 -3.27
C ASN A 358 -4.59 -0.79 -4.66
N ARG A 359 -5.77 -0.18 -4.83
CA ARG A 359 -6.18 0.48 -6.07
C ARG A 359 -6.07 1.99 -5.91
N LYS A 360 -5.03 2.62 -6.48
CA LYS A 360 -4.87 4.08 -6.43
C LYS A 360 -5.79 4.74 -7.45
N GLU A 361 -6.64 5.66 -7.01
CA GLU A 361 -7.56 6.42 -7.87
C GLU A 361 -7.59 7.89 -7.43
N PRO A 362 -7.58 8.87 -8.36
CA PRO A 362 -7.83 10.25 -8.01
C PRO A 362 -9.31 10.46 -7.65
N LEU A 363 -9.59 11.11 -6.52
CA LEU A 363 -10.97 11.41 -6.10
C LEU A 363 -11.18 12.94 -6.11
N LEU A 364 -12.19 13.41 -6.85
CA LEU A 364 -12.63 14.82 -6.85
C LEU A 364 -11.50 15.83 -7.10
N GLY A 365 -10.61 15.48 -8.04
CA GLY A 365 -9.45 16.29 -8.42
C GLY A 365 -8.27 16.24 -7.44
N MET A 366 -8.30 15.38 -6.42
CA MET A 366 -7.14 15.10 -5.57
C MET A 366 -6.28 13.98 -6.18
N PRO A 367 -4.94 13.99 -5.99
CA PRO A 367 -4.02 12.98 -6.52
C PRO A 367 -4.38 11.54 -6.16
N ALA A 368 -4.00 10.63 -7.06
CA ALA A 368 -4.38 9.23 -6.99
C ALA A 368 -3.86 8.55 -5.71
N GLU A 369 -4.76 7.88 -5.01
CA GLU A 369 -4.43 7.15 -3.78
C GLU A 369 -5.49 6.11 -3.46
N HIS A 370 -5.12 5.13 -2.63
CA HIS A 370 -6.04 4.08 -2.19
C HIS A 370 -6.61 4.35 -0.79
N ASN A 371 -5.95 5.11 0.09
CA ASN A 371 -6.44 5.37 1.45
C ASN A 371 -7.05 6.76 1.62
N TRP A 372 -8.33 6.80 1.96
CA TRP A 372 -9.11 8.00 2.15
C TRP A 372 -9.85 7.98 3.49
N VAL A 373 -10.33 9.16 3.89
CA VAL A 373 -11.11 9.35 5.10
C VAL A 373 -12.42 10.03 4.75
N LEU A 374 -13.53 9.44 5.18
CA LEU A 374 -14.82 10.11 5.25
C LEU A 374 -14.97 10.66 6.68
N TYR A 375 -14.52 11.90 6.87
CA TYR A 375 -14.58 12.60 8.14
C TYR A 375 -16.00 13.07 8.43
N ALA A 376 -16.52 12.69 9.61
CA ALA A 376 -17.76 13.18 10.17
C ALA A 376 -17.47 14.28 11.19
N PRO A 377 -17.66 15.57 10.86
CA PRO A 377 -17.53 16.67 11.82
C PRO A 377 -18.71 16.70 12.81
N TYR A 378 -18.85 15.67 13.65
CA TYR A 378 -19.98 15.56 14.57
C TYR A 378 -19.96 16.64 15.68
N SER A 379 -18.78 16.86 16.27
CA SER A 379 -18.54 17.89 17.30
C SER A 379 -18.33 19.28 16.71
N ASP A 380 -17.93 19.40 15.44
CA ASP A 380 -17.78 20.68 14.74
C ASP A 380 -19.09 21.06 14.03
N LYS A 381 -19.88 21.95 14.65
CA LYS A 381 -21.17 22.38 14.08
C LYS A 381 -21.08 23.24 12.82
N SER A 382 -19.90 23.79 12.53
CA SER A 382 -19.65 24.50 11.28
C SER A 382 -19.34 23.56 10.12
N LEU A 383 -18.97 22.31 10.43
CA LEU A 383 -18.47 21.27 9.51
C LEU A 383 -17.13 21.59 8.82
N MET A 384 -16.56 22.79 9.01
CA MET A 384 -15.53 23.35 8.14
C MET A 384 -14.19 23.63 8.80
N ARG A 385 -14.02 23.44 10.12
CA ARG A 385 -12.80 23.92 10.83
C ARG A 385 -11.52 23.25 10.33
N ASN A 386 -11.55 21.92 10.18
CA ASN A 386 -10.47 21.19 9.53
C ASN A 386 -10.20 21.71 8.12
N THR A 387 -11.25 21.88 7.31
CA THR A 387 -11.12 22.36 5.93
C THR A 387 -10.51 23.76 5.85
N VAL A 388 -10.90 24.68 6.74
CA VAL A 388 -10.38 26.05 6.79
C VAL A 388 -8.90 26.04 7.20
N ALA A 389 -8.56 25.35 8.29
CA ALA A 389 -7.18 25.29 8.77
C ALA A 389 -6.23 24.62 7.75
N TYR A 390 -6.67 23.51 7.14
CA TYR A 390 -5.88 22.85 6.10
C TYR A 390 -5.78 23.71 4.84
N GLY A 391 -6.84 24.47 4.50
CA GLY A 391 -6.82 25.45 3.42
C GLY A 391 -5.76 26.52 3.64
N MET A 392 -5.73 27.15 4.83
CA MET A 392 -4.73 28.16 5.19
C MET A 392 -3.30 27.66 5.03
N SER A 393 -3.01 26.43 5.47
CA SER A 393 -1.69 25.82 5.29
C SER A 393 -1.35 25.64 3.81
N ASN A 394 -2.28 25.09 3.02
CA ASN A 394 -2.06 24.87 1.59
C ASN A 394 -1.86 26.19 0.83
N ASP A 395 -2.59 27.25 1.21
CA ASP A 395 -2.50 28.57 0.59
C ASP A 395 -1.12 29.23 0.79
N ILE A 396 -0.40 28.91 1.86
CA ILE A 396 0.98 29.35 2.11
C ILE A 396 2.03 28.37 1.57
N GLY A 397 1.63 27.36 0.79
CA GLY A 397 2.55 26.38 0.19
C GLY A 397 3.00 25.27 1.14
N ARG A 398 2.39 25.12 2.32
CA ARG A 398 2.65 24.02 3.25
C ARG A 398 1.57 22.96 3.09
N TYR A 399 1.95 21.78 2.62
CA TYR A 399 0.98 20.70 2.45
C TYR A 399 0.22 20.43 3.75
N ALA A 400 -1.11 20.43 3.66
CA ALA A 400 -2.02 19.82 4.60
C ALA A 400 -3.04 18.98 3.81
N PRO A 401 -3.63 17.93 4.41
CA PRO A 401 -4.57 17.07 3.70
C PRO A 401 -5.63 17.87 2.95
N ARG A 402 -5.76 17.64 1.64
CA ARG A 402 -6.82 18.28 0.87
C ARG A 402 -8.16 17.70 1.27
N THR A 403 -9.19 18.55 1.15
CA THR A 403 -10.54 18.19 1.57
C THR A 403 -11.57 18.50 0.51
N ARG A 404 -12.66 17.72 0.50
CA ARG A 404 -13.86 17.97 -0.31
C ARG A 404 -15.09 17.68 0.54
N PHE A 405 -16.01 18.64 0.59
CA PHE A 405 -17.34 18.38 1.16
C PHE A 405 -18.11 17.42 0.26
N VAL A 406 -18.75 16.43 0.86
CA VAL A 406 -19.56 15.42 0.16
C VAL A 406 -20.81 15.12 0.98
N GLU A 407 -21.85 14.61 0.33
CA GLU A 407 -22.98 13.99 1.02
C GLU A 407 -22.84 12.47 0.98
N LEU A 408 -23.02 11.83 2.14
CA LEU A 408 -22.87 10.38 2.27
C LEU A 408 -24.24 9.71 2.34
N PHE A 409 -24.40 8.65 1.56
CA PHE A 409 -25.39 7.61 1.77
C PHE A 409 -24.69 6.35 2.26
N LEU A 410 -25.11 5.83 3.42
CA LEU A 410 -24.60 4.59 3.98
C LEU A 410 -25.63 3.49 3.72
N HIS A 411 -25.44 2.75 2.62
CA HIS A 411 -26.37 1.71 2.19
C HIS A 411 -26.11 0.40 2.91
N SER A 412 -27.17 -0.36 3.19
CA SER A 412 -27.07 -1.71 3.77
C SER A 412 -28.17 -2.61 3.21
N GLY A 413 -27.86 -3.91 3.09
CA GLY A 413 -28.77 -4.95 2.64
C GLY A 413 -28.85 -5.13 1.13
N VAL A 414 -29.88 -5.88 0.70
CA VAL A 414 -30.17 -6.24 -0.70
C VAL A 414 -31.27 -5.38 -1.33
N GLY A 415 -31.85 -4.45 -0.56
CA GLY A 415 -32.87 -3.51 -1.03
C GLY A 415 -32.28 -2.39 -1.88
N PRO A 416 -33.14 -1.52 -2.44
CA PRO A 416 -32.67 -0.32 -3.11
C PRO A 416 -32.17 0.73 -2.10
N LEU A 417 -31.18 1.51 -2.51
CA LEU A 417 -30.76 2.74 -1.85
C LEU A 417 -31.94 3.71 -1.76
N SER A 418 -32.19 4.24 -0.57
CA SER A 418 -33.36 5.09 -0.24
C SER A 418 -33.00 6.19 0.76
N TYR A 419 -33.89 7.14 1.01
CA TYR A 419 -33.63 8.24 1.96
C TYR A 419 -33.27 7.80 3.39
N SER A 420 -33.69 6.61 3.83
CA SER A 420 -33.29 6.09 5.16
C SER A 420 -31.79 5.85 5.28
N HIS A 421 -31.09 5.75 4.14
CA HIS A 421 -29.65 5.57 4.07
C HIS A 421 -28.89 6.90 4.02
N TYR A 422 -29.59 8.03 3.90
CA TYR A 422 -28.93 9.35 3.89
C TYR A 422 -28.27 9.63 5.23
N HIS A 423 -26.97 9.92 5.20
CA HIS A 423 -26.12 10.08 6.39
C HIS A 423 -25.55 11.50 6.53
N GLY A 424 -26.01 12.43 5.69
CA GLY A 424 -25.68 13.85 5.78
C GLY A 424 -24.31 14.22 5.19
N VAL A 425 -23.86 15.44 5.51
CA VAL A 425 -22.59 15.99 5.02
C VAL A 425 -21.38 15.38 5.73
N TYR A 426 -20.39 15.01 4.94
CA TYR A 426 -19.07 14.53 5.31
C TYR A 426 -18.00 15.39 4.65
N VAL A 427 -16.77 15.23 5.11
CA VAL A 427 -15.58 15.77 4.42
C VAL A 427 -14.73 14.58 3.98
N LEU A 428 -14.51 14.43 2.67
CA LEU A 428 -13.50 13.53 2.13
C LEU A 428 -12.13 14.14 2.39
N VAL A 429 -11.25 13.42 3.06
CA VAL A 429 -9.93 13.88 3.50
C VAL A 429 -8.85 12.87 3.07
N GLU A 430 -7.70 13.39 2.65
CA GLU A 430 -6.51 12.56 2.41
C GLU A 430 -5.91 12.00 3.70
N ARG A 431 -5.17 10.89 3.59
CA ARG A 431 -4.30 10.43 4.68
C ARG A 431 -2.89 10.98 4.52
N ILE A 432 -2.28 11.34 5.65
CA ILE A 432 -0.86 11.70 5.72
C ILE A 432 -0.02 10.43 5.56
N LYS A 433 0.84 10.40 4.53
CA LYS A 433 1.78 9.31 4.20
C LYS A 433 2.82 9.81 3.20
N TRP A 434 3.88 9.03 3.01
CA TRP A 434 4.73 9.12 1.82
C TRP A 434 3.88 8.97 0.56
N ALA A 435 3.83 10.01 -0.25
CA ALA A 435 3.24 9.99 -1.60
C ALA A 435 3.55 11.32 -2.30
N GLU A 436 3.65 11.25 -3.61
CA GLU A 436 3.60 12.41 -4.49
C GLU A 436 2.33 13.24 -4.22
N GLY A 437 2.49 14.56 -4.21
CA GLY A 437 1.47 15.53 -3.87
C GLY A 437 1.04 15.51 -2.40
N ARG A 438 1.78 14.86 -1.50
CA ARG A 438 1.52 14.81 -0.05
C ARG A 438 2.76 15.17 0.78
N VAL A 439 3.25 14.24 1.60
CA VAL A 439 4.54 14.35 2.27
C VAL A 439 5.57 13.75 1.31
N GLU A 440 6.13 14.61 0.48
CA GLU A 440 7.12 14.28 -0.54
C GLU A 440 8.51 14.21 0.10
N ILE A 441 8.80 13.07 0.72
CA ILE A 441 10.13 12.72 1.23
C ILE A 441 10.51 11.33 0.71
N ALA A 442 11.80 11.04 0.64
CA ALA A 442 12.30 9.72 0.26
C ALA A 442 11.70 8.64 1.18
N LYS A 443 11.24 7.51 0.63
CA LYS A 443 10.81 6.38 1.45
C LYS A 443 12.03 5.75 2.11
N LEU A 444 11.95 5.49 3.40
CA LEU A 444 12.97 4.76 4.15
C LEU A 444 12.66 3.27 4.10
N GLU A 445 13.54 2.48 3.49
CA GLU A 445 13.43 1.02 3.42
C GLU A 445 14.12 0.35 4.62
N PRO A 446 13.80 -0.90 4.97
CA PRO A 446 14.43 -1.58 6.11
C PRO A 446 15.96 -1.72 6.00
N ALA A 447 16.51 -1.82 4.78
CA ALA A 447 17.94 -1.90 4.51
C ALA A 447 18.68 -0.55 4.59
N ASP A 448 17.97 0.57 4.66
CA ASP A 448 18.57 1.90 4.76
C ASP A 448 19.11 2.13 6.19
N ASP A 449 20.29 1.58 6.48
CA ASP A 449 20.88 1.50 7.83
C ASP A 449 22.16 2.36 8.01
N SER A 450 22.61 3.02 6.95
CA SER A 450 23.80 3.87 6.93
C SER A 450 23.56 5.14 6.11
N GLU A 451 24.46 6.12 6.27
CA GLU A 451 24.36 7.38 5.54
C GLU A 451 24.83 7.20 4.08
N PRO A 452 24.16 7.87 3.11
CA PRO A 452 23.15 8.90 3.30
C PRO A 452 21.70 8.39 3.51
N GLU A 453 21.41 7.12 3.23
CA GLU A 453 20.05 6.61 3.10
C GLU A 453 19.22 6.73 4.40
N ILE A 454 19.85 6.43 5.54
CA ILE A 454 19.24 6.51 6.87
C ILE A 454 18.89 7.94 7.30
N THR A 455 19.37 8.97 6.60
CA THR A 455 19.23 10.34 7.10
C THR A 455 17.82 10.91 6.99
N GLY A 456 16.88 10.21 6.36
CA GLY A 456 15.53 10.71 6.15
C GLY A 456 14.49 9.66 5.80
N GLY A 457 13.33 10.14 5.39
CA GLY A 457 12.14 9.31 5.19
C GLY A 457 11.31 9.08 6.44
N TYR A 458 11.55 9.87 7.49
CA TYR A 458 10.79 9.77 8.74
C TYR A 458 9.59 10.73 8.74
N ILE A 459 8.43 10.23 9.14
CA ILE A 459 7.28 11.00 9.60
C ILE A 459 7.01 10.56 11.04
N ILE A 460 7.03 11.53 11.94
CA ILE A 460 6.75 11.33 13.37
C ILE A 460 5.69 12.34 13.82
N LYS A 461 5.11 12.13 14.98
CA LYS A 461 4.17 13.09 15.55
C LYS A 461 4.25 13.15 17.06
N LYS A 462 3.89 14.30 17.63
CA LYS A 462 3.51 14.40 19.04
C LYS A 462 2.05 14.04 19.18
N ASP A 463 1.76 12.90 19.81
CA ASP A 463 0.41 12.40 20.00
C ASP A 463 0.37 11.38 21.15
N ARG A 464 -0.83 10.95 21.54
CA ARG A 464 -1.01 9.80 22.44
C ARG A 464 -0.55 8.54 21.71
N LEU A 465 0.22 7.71 22.43
CA LEU A 465 0.61 6.39 21.94
C LEU A 465 -0.57 5.43 21.96
N GLY A 466 -0.64 4.60 20.92
CA GLY A 466 -1.59 3.50 20.86
C GLY A 466 -1.27 2.39 21.86
N PRO A 467 -2.22 1.47 22.12
CA PRO A 467 -1.96 0.30 22.95
C PRO A 467 -0.76 -0.51 22.44
N GLY A 468 0.26 -0.67 23.28
CA GLY A 468 1.48 -1.43 22.96
C GLY A 468 2.59 -0.64 22.26
N GLU A 469 2.33 0.60 21.83
CA GLU A 469 3.35 1.49 21.28
C GLU A 469 4.22 2.06 22.40
N GLN A 470 5.54 2.11 22.18
CA GLN A 470 6.52 2.72 23.08
C GLN A 470 6.92 4.11 22.62
N GLY A 471 6.80 4.40 21.32
CA GLY A 471 7.26 5.65 20.71
C GLY A 471 8.77 5.87 20.88
N LEU A 472 9.20 7.13 20.83
CA LEU A 472 10.58 7.54 21.04
C LEU A 472 10.67 8.67 22.05
N ARG A 473 11.73 8.64 22.86
CA ARG A 473 12.02 9.70 23.84
C ARG A 473 13.31 10.41 23.48
N THR A 474 13.25 11.74 23.47
CA THR A 474 14.45 12.58 23.32
C THR A 474 15.15 12.77 24.66
N SER A 475 16.37 13.30 24.63
CA SER A 475 17.21 13.56 25.80
C SER A 475 16.58 14.54 26.79
N ARG A 476 15.76 15.48 26.30
CA ARG A 476 15.01 16.44 27.14
C ARG A 476 13.60 15.99 27.49
N GLY A 477 13.20 14.79 27.04
CA GLY A 477 12.00 14.10 27.49
C GLY A 477 10.80 14.19 26.54
N ALA A 478 10.92 14.81 25.36
CA ALA A 478 9.85 14.81 24.37
C ALA A 478 9.52 13.36 23.97
N HIS A 479 8.23 13.03 23.98
CA HIS A 479 7.73 11.68 23.67
C HIS A 479 6.91 11.72 22.38
N LEU A 480 7.42 11.08 21.33
CA LEU A 480 6.87 11.14 19.97
C LEU A 480 6.48 9.75 19.49
N ALA A 481 5.46 9.69 18.63
CA ALA A 481 5.00 8.48 17.97
C ALA A 481 5.61 8.35 16.57
N TYR A 482 5.91 7.12 16.15
CA TYR A 482 6.28 6.81 14.77
C TYR A 482 5.04 6.78 13.88
N VAL A 483 5.08 7.50 12.76
CA VAL A 483 4.02 7.42 11.74
C VAL A 483 4.52 6.62 10.55
N ARG A 484 5.69 7.00 10.02
CA ARG A 484 6.34 6.35 8.87
C ARG A 484 7.87 6.38 9.01
N PRO A 485 8.57 5.23 8.95
CA PRO A 485 8.01 3.89 9.10
C PRO A 485 7.19 3.75 10.39
N SER A 486 6.29 2.76 10.46
CA SER A 486 5.53 2.53 11.69
C SER A 486 6.47 2.00 12.79
N GLU A 487 6.03 2.01 14.05
CA GLU A 487 6.86 1.47 15.15
C GLU A 487 7.20 -0.02 14.97
N ARG A 488 6.34 -0.76 14.26
CA ARG A 488 6.56 -2.17 13.90
C ARG A 488 7.61 -2.32 12.80
N ASP A 489 7.72 -1.35 11.90
CA ASP A 489 8.52 -1.47 10.67
C ASP A 489 9.90 -0.82 10.81
N ILE A 490 10.06 0.17 11.69
CA ILE A 490 11.35 0.86 11.89
C ILE A 490 12.39 -0.07 12.53
N THR A 491 13.60 -0.11 11.99
CA THR A 491 14.69 -0.92 12.54
C THR A 491 15.32 -0.30 13.79
N ALA A 492 16.08 -1.09 14.56
CA ALA A 492 16.80 -0.59 15.73
C ALA A 492 17.84 0.48 15.37
N ILE A 493 18.54 0.31 14.25
CA ILE A 493 19.56 1.25 13.75
C ILE A 493 18.91 2.57 13.33
N GLN A 494 17.83 2.51 12.54
CA GLN A 494 17.05 3.69 12.13
C GLN A 494 16.47 4.45 13.32
N ARG A 495 15.93 3.73 14.31
CA ARG A 495 15.46 4.29 15.58
C ARG A 495 16.58 5.03 16.31
N GLN A 496 17.75 4.42 16.45
CA GLN A 496 18.87 5.02 17.14
C GLN A 496 19.38 6.27 16.41
N TRP A 497 19.44 6.24 15.07
CA TRP A 497 19.84 7.39 14.26
C TRP A 497 18.88 8.57 14.46
N LEU A 498 17.57 8.34 14.35
CA LEU A 498 16.56 9.39 14.51
C LEU A 498 16.59 10.00 15.92
N ILE A 499 16.69 9.18 16.97
CA ILE A 499 16.83 9.66 18.35
C ILE A 499 18.12 10.48 18.50
N GLY A 500 19.23 10.01 17.92
CA GLY A 500 20.49 10.74 17.90
C GLY A 500 20.37 12.11 17.22
N TYR A 501 19.67 12.17 16.08
CA TYR A 501 19.40 13.43 15.36
C TYR A 501 18.63 14.43 16.23
N LEU A 502 17.51 13.99 16.84
CA LEU A 502 16.68 14.83 17.71
C LEU A 502 17.45 15.29 18.96
N ASN A 503 18.30 14.44 19.54
CA ASN A 503 19.13 14.80 20.70
C ASN A 503 20.22 15.82 20.34
N ARG A 504 20.81 15.73 19.15
CA ARG A 504 21.76 16.75 18.65
C ARG A 504 21.07 18.08 18.41
N PHE A 505 19.87 18.05 17.80
CA PHE A 505 19.03 19.24 17.67
C PHE A 505 18.73 19.89 19.02
N GLU A 506 18.26 19.11 20.00
CA GLU A 506 18.02 19.63 21.36
C GLU A 506 19.28 20.21 21.99
N SER A 507 20.43 19.55 21.82
CA SER A 507 21.71 20.05 22.34
C SER A 507 22.09 21.40 21.71
N ALA A 508 21.85 21.57 20.40
CA ALA A 508 22.09 22.82 19.69
C ALA A 508 21.10 23.92 20.14
N LEU A 509 19.80 23.62 20.20
CA LEU A 509 18.75 24.57 20.55
C LEU A 509 18.89 25.11 21.98
N PHE A 510 19.24 24.24 22.94
CA PHE A 510 19.40 24.62 24.34
C PHE A 510 20.85 24.98 24.71
N GLY A 511 21.78 24.94 23.75
CA GLY A 511 23.15 25.37 23.91
C GLY A 511 23.32 26.89 23.94
N GLY A 512 24.52 27.34 24.33
CA GLY A 512 24.88 28.77 24.37
C GLY A 512 24.96 29.43 22.99
N GLY A 513 25.31 28.66 21.95
CA GLY A 513 25.44 29.12 20.56
C GLY A 513 24.23 28.77 19.68
N PHE A 514 23.02 28.66 20.25
CA PHE A 514 21.85 28.15 19.54
C PHE A 514 21.45 28.91 18.26
N THR A 515 21.82 30.19 18.14
CA THR A 515 21.58 31.01 16.95
C THR A 515 22.68 30.93 15.90
N ASP A 516 23.72 30.11 16.11
CA ASP A 516 24.79 29.93 15.12
C ASP A 516 24.23 29.32 13.82
N PRO A 517 24.58 29.87 12.64
CA PRO A 517 23.99 29.43 11.38
C PRO A 517 24.43 28.03 10.92
N HIS A 518 25.50 27.48 11.48
CA HIS A 518 26.09 26.20 11.08
C HIS A 518 26.01 25.14 12.18
N ALA A 519 26.04 25.55 13.46
CA ALA A 519 26.05 24.67 14.62
C ALA A 519 24.82 24.84 15.52
N GLY A 520 24.03 25.89 15.31
CA GLY A 520 22.80 26.17 16.06
C GLY A 520 21.59 25.39 15.55
N TYR A 521 20.40 25.75 16.03
CA TYR A 521 19.17 25.00 15.71
C TYR A 521 18.86 24.97 14.21
N VAL A 522 19.26 26.01 13.47
CA VAL A 522 18.99 26.13 12.03
C VAL A 522 19.72 25.07 11.18
N ALA A 523 20.71 24.39 11.74
CA ALA A 523 21.36 23.24 11.08
C ALA A 523 20.47 21.98 11.09
N PHE A 524 19.46 21.93 11.98
CA PHE A 524 18.64 20.74 12.23
C PHE A 524 17.18 20.90 11.85
N ILE A 525 16.65 22.12 11.83
CA ILE A 525 15.23 22.34 11.52
C ILE A 525 15.06 23.30 10.35
N ASP A 526 13.94 23.19 9.64
CA ASP A 526 13.42 24.26 8.79
C ASP A 526 12.69 25.29 9.67
N PRO A 527 13.31 26.44 10.00
CA PRO A 527 12.71 27.40 10.94
C PRO A 527 11.41 27.99 10.42
N GLU A 528 11.25 28.13 9.10
CA GLU A 528 10.04 28.67 8.51
C GLU A 528 8.85 27.74 8.77
N SER A 529 9.04 26.43 8.64
CA SER A 529 7.95 25.47 8.95
C SER A 529 7.50 25.53 10.41
N PHE A 530 8.44 25.79 11.33
CA PHE A 530 8.14 25.95 12.75
C PHE A 530 7.30 27.21 12.99
N VAL A 531 7.70 28.33 12.39
CA VAL A 531 6.98 29.61 12.47
C VAL A 531 5.58 29.48 11.87
N ASP A 532 5.47 28.89 10.66
CA ASP A 532 4.19 28.72 9.96
C ASP A 532 3.20 27.90 10.78
N LEU A 533 3.62 26.75 11.33
CA LEU A 533 2.75 25.93 12.16
C LEU A 533 2.35 26.66 13.45
N HIS A 534 3.28 27.38 14.09
CA HIS A 534 2.97 28.15 15.30
C HIS A 534 1.92 29.22 15.00
N LEU A 535 2.13 30.02 13.97
CA LEU A 535 1.19 31.07 13.58
C LEU A 535 -0.20 30.51 13.23
N ILE A 536 -0.29 29.39 12.50
CA ILE A 536 -1.59 28.79 12.21
C ILE A 536 -2.25 28.22 13.47
N THR A 537 -1.47 27.60 14.37
CA THR A 537 -1.98 27.07 15.64
C THR A 537 -2.52 28.19 16.52
N GLU A 538 -1.80 29.30 16.62
CA GLU A 538 -2.20 30.49 17.35
C GLU A 538 -3.44 31.16 16.73
N LEU A 539 -3.41 31.40 15.41
CA LEU A 539 -4.51 32.04 14.69
C LEU A 539 -5.81 31.24 14.81
N CYS A 540 -5.70 29.92 14.73
CA CYS A 540 -6.83 29.02 14.86
C CYS A 540 -7.19 28.75 16.33
N LYS A 541 -6.34 29.08 17.30
CA LYS A 541 -6.43 28.58 18.68
C LYS A 541 -6.70 27.08 18.73
N GLU A 542 -5.88 26.29 18.02
CA GLU A 542 -5.99 24.84 18.07
C GLU A 542 -5.40 24.33 19.39
N ILE A 543 -6.30 23.98 20.31
CA ILE A 543 -5.94 23.66 21.69
C ILE A 543 -5.05 22.42 21.82
N ASP A 544 -5.11 21.51 20.84
CA ASP A 544 -4.24 20.36 20.76
C ASP A 544 -2.96 20.62 19.96
N GLY A 545 -2.84 21.72 19.21
CA GLY A 545 -1.72 21.97 18.28
C GLY A 545 -0.32 22.03 18.92
N TYR A 546 -0.24 22.15 20.24
CA TYR A 546 1.01 21.99 21.00
C TYR A 546 1.05 20.71 21.81
N ARG A 547 -0.10 20.11 22.09
CA ARG A 547 -0.28 19.00 23.02
C ARG A 547 -0.28 17.65 22.30
N LEU A 548 -0.94 17.55 21.15
CA LEU A 548 -1.25 16.32 20.42
C LEU A 548 -1.35 16.62 18.92
N SER A 549 -1.63 15.60 18.10
CA SER A 549 -1.93 15.73 16.66
C SER A 549 -0.91 16.53 15.83
N THR A 550 0.33 16.67 16.30
CA THR A 550 1.33 17.55 15.68
C THR A 550 2.36 16.72 14.92
N PHE A 551 2.33 16.78 13.59
CA PHE A 551 3.24 16.02 12.73
C PHE A 551 4.55 16.76 12.49
N MET A 552 5.60 15.97 12.25
CA MET A 552 6.91 16.39 11.78
C MET A 552 7.40 15.39 10.73
N HIS A 553 8.20 15.85 9.78
CA HIS A 553 8.87 14.98 8.83
C HIS A 553 10.32 15.39 8.60
N LYS A 554 11.14 14.42 8.18
CA LYS A 554 12.57 14.56 7.98
C LYS A 554 12.94 13.87 6.66
N ASP A 555 13.28 14.66 5.65
CA ASP A 555 13.75 14.13 4.36
C ASP A 555 15.24 13.77 4.39
N ARG A 556 15.66 12.96 3.42
CA ARG A 556 17.04 12.51 3.25
C ARG A 556 17.93 13.71 2.98
N ASP A 557 19.01 13.84 3.75
CA ASP A 557 19.91 15.00 3.78
C ASP A 557 19.21 16.35 4.09
N GLY A 558 17.91 16.34 4.40
CA GLY A 558 17.10 17.51 4.72
C GLY A 558 17.08 17.85 6.20
N LYS A 559 16.30 18.87 6.57
CA LYS A 559 16.09 19.27 7.96
C LYS A 559 14.76 18.71 8.48
N LEU A 560 14.57 18.71 9.80
CA LEU A 560 13.29 18.41 10.40
C LEU A 560 12.31 19.55 10.11
N THR A 561 11.14 19.22 9.57
CA THR A 561 10.12 20.15 9.12
C THR A 561 8.82 19.88 9.87
N MET A 562 8.15 20.93 10.35
CA MET A 562 6.84 20.80 10.99
C MET A 562 5.73 20.57 9.97
N GLY A 563 4.69 19.86 10.40
CA GLY A 563 3.56 19.50 9.57
C GLY A 563 3.71 18.14 8.87
N PRO A 564 2.70 17.74 8.10
CA PRO A 564 1.50 18.50 7.72
C PRO A 564 0.50 18.72 8.88
N LEU A 565 -0.37 19.72 8.78
CA LEU A 565 -1.42 19.98 9.78
C LEU A 565 -2.42 18.81 9.87
N TRP A 566 -2.93 18.58 11.07
CA TRP A 566 -3.88 17.51 11.36
C TRP A 566 -4.75 17.81 12.58
N ASP A 567 -6.02 17.43 12.53
CA ASP A 567 -6.98 17.40 13.65
C ASP A 567 -7.33 18.77 14.26
N PHE A 568 -7.63 19.75 13.39
CA PHE A 568 -7.99 21.12 13.76
C PHE A 568 -9.49 21.31 14.09
N ASN A 569 -10.21 20.27 14.51
CA ASN A 569 -11.65 20.41 14.77
C ASN A 569 -12.00 21.05 16.12
N LEU A 570 -11.03 21.25 17.01
CA LEU A 570 -11.22 21.92 18.29
C LEU A 570 -10.89 23.43 18.22
N SER A 571 -10.28 23.85 17.12
CA SER A 571 -9.96 25.23 16.78
C SER A 571 -11.19 26.16 16.55
N LEU A 572 -10.90 27.44 16.33
CA LEU A 572 -11.82 28.47 15.85
C LEU A 572 -13.09 28.54 16.73
N GLY A 573 -12.86 28.61 18.04
CA GLY A 573 -13.92 28.75 19.03
C GLY A 573 -14.75 27.49 19.30
N ASN A 574 -14.33 26.30 18.86
CA ASN A 574 -15.12 25.08 19.07
C ASN A 574 -14.94 24.46 20.46
N ALA A 575 -13.72 24.53 21.01
CA ALA A 575 -13.43 23.98 22.32
C ALA A 575 -13.93 24.89 23.45
N ASP A 576 -14.70 24.33 24.38
CA ASP A 576 -15.21 24.99 25.59
C ASP A 576 -14.31 24.77 26.82
N TYR A 577 -13.06 24.36 26.58
CA TYR A 577 -12.00 24.16 27.58
C TYR A 577 -10.68 24.79 27.09
N LEU A 578 -9.74 25.01 28.01
CA LEU A 578 -8.41 25.58 27.73
C LEU A 578 -8.46 26.93 26.97
N ASP A 579 -9.46 27.76 27.22
CA ASP A 579 -9.66 29.05 26.55
C ASP A 579 -9.71 28.97 25.01
N GLY A 580 -9.99 27.78 24.44
CA GLY A 580 -10.14 27.57 23.00
C GLY A 580 -11.34 28.31 22.40
N TRP A 581 -12.31 28.69 23.22
CA TRP A 581 -13.46 29.50 22.84
C TRP A 581 -13.13 30.99 22.71
N ASP A 582 -12.05 31.47 23.36
CA ASP A 582 -11.73 32.88 23.44
C ASP A 582 -11.01 33.32 22.17
N PRO A 583 -11.57 34.22 21.35
CA PRO A 583 -10.90 34.68 20.13
C PRO A 583 -9.75 35.66 20.39
N GLN A 584 -9.49 36.05 21.65
CA GLN A 584 -8.48 37.05 22.00
C GLN A 584 -7.20 36.42 22.55
N GLY A 585 -6.08 37.09 22.28
CA GLY A 585 -4.77 36.74 22.82
C GLY A 585 -4.14 35.48 22.21
N TRP A 586 -2.89 35.24 22.59
CA TRP A 586 -2.12 34.08 22.20
C TRP A 586 -2.46 32.87 23.09
N TYR A 587 -2.45 31.67 22.52
CA TYR A 587 -2.68 30.39 23.19
C TYR A 587 -1.39 29.83 23.84
N TYR A 588 -0.21 29.98 23.22
CA TYR A 588 1.04 29.45 23.78
C TYR A 588 1.33 29.81 25.27
N PRO A 589 0.94 30.99 25.82
CA PRO A 589 1.17 31.30 27.24
C PRO A 589 0.40 30.39 28.20
N LEU A 590 -0.65 29.71 27.74
CA LEU A 590 -1.47 28.79 28.52
C LEU A 590 -0.89 27.37 28.60
N ILE A 591 0.17 27.11 27.83
CA ILE A 591 0.76 25.77 27.68
C ILE A 591 2.00 25.63 28.58
N SER A 592 2.11 24.49 29.27
CA SER A 592 3.30 24.18 30.07
C SER A 592 4.51 23.86 29.17
N GLN A 593 5.73 24.07 29.65
CA GLN A 593 6.93 23.69 28.90
C GLN A 593 6.93 22.21 28.51
N SER A 594 6.44 21.31 29.37
CA SER A 594 6.30 19.88 29.07
C SER A 594 5.28 19.60 27.97
N ASP A 595 4.19 20.37 27.93
CA ASP A 595 3.20 20.24 26.87
C ASP A 595 3.76 20.74 25.54
N TYR A 596 4.57 21.80 25.55
CA TYR A 596 5.09 22.43 24.34
C TYR A 596 6.42 21.79 23.88
N LEU A 597 6.37 20.55 23.37
CA LEU A 597 7.55 19.81 22.87
C LEU A 597 8.75 19.86 23.84
N HIS A 598 8.50 19.85 25.16
CA HIS A 598 9.54 19.99 26.19
C HIS A 598 10.40 21.27 26.05
N GLY A 599 9.76 22.37 25.67
CA GLY A 599 10.30 23.72 25.64
C GLY A 599 10.94 24.15 24.32
N TRP A 600 10.77 23.39 23.23
CA TRP A 600 11.41 23.72 21.94
C TRP A 600 11.05 25.13 21.46
N TYR A 601 9.77 25.47 21.35
CA TYR A 601 9.34 26.80 20.91
C TYR A 601 9.44 27.88 21.98
N THR A 602 9.53 27.53 23.27
CA THR A 602 9.88 28.54 24.28
C THR A 602 11.32 29.02 24.09
N ARG A 603 12.16 28.19 23.46
CA ARG A 603 13.57 28.46 23.22
C ARG A 603 13.84 29.09 21.85
N LEU A 604 13.13 28.65 20.81
CA LEU A 604 13.10 29.31 19.49
C LEU A 604 12.51 30.72 19.63
#